data_AF-A0A3S3UX29-F1
#
_entry.id   AF-A0A3S3UX29-F1
#
_cell.length_a   1.000
_cell.length_b   1.000
_cell.length_c   1.000
_cell.angle_alpha   90.00
_cell.angle_beta   90.00
_cell.angle_gamma   90.00
#
_symmetry.space_group_name_H-M   'P 1'
#
loop_
_entity.id
_entity.type
_entity.pdbx_description
1 polymer ?
#
loop_
_entity_poly.entity_id
_entity_poly.type
_entity_poly.pdbx_seq_one_letter_code
_entity_poly.pdbx_strand_id
1 'polypeptide(L)'
;MGDGGAMTDITVTAWEVDPAFSVVRDTGMAQPDKWTFDTLGETHFYEGKPVSLEPYLREVVLSDSNNDGFISNEPGDLLTIGGQSYRIYEIFRGDTVTVDGVEYSVVTLYGTDVLEKDGGIAISFPLDEQGAILPAWSGMISRAGWNLDSAPYPIPVEDLPCFVAGSAIMTPAGPVPVERLCPGDLVQTADRGAQPVIWVARSELPCDWSGLPARS
;
A
#
# COMPACT_ATOMS: atom_id res chain seq x y z
N MET A 1 -0.28 28.92 19.91
CA MET A 1 0.98 28.14 19.93
C MET A 1 0.56 26.70 20.01
N GLY A 2 1.03 25.88 19.08
CA GLY A 2 0.15 24.90 18.44
C GLY A 2 -0.62 25.63 17.35
N ASP A 3 -0.08 25.56 16.13
CA ASP A 3 -0.81 25.88 14.90
C ASP A 3 -1.26 24.52 14.35
N GLY A 4 -2.54 24.39 14.02
CA GLY A 4 -3.11 23.10 13.62
C GLY A 4 -2.91 22.87 12.13
N GLY A 5 -1.80 22.23 11.75
CA GLY A 5 -1.62 21.71 10.39
C GLY A 5 -2.82 20.86 9.98
N ALA A 6 -3.28 20.99 8.74
CA ALA A 6 -4.51 20.35 8.32
C ALA A 6 -4.23 18.89 7.93
N MET A 7 -4.88 17.97 8.66
CA MET A 7 -4.93 16.53 8.40
C MET A 7 -4.87 16.20 6.91
N THR A 8 -3.88 15.40 6.52
CA THR A 8 -3.63 15.00 5.15
C THR A 8 -4.09 13.57 4.93
N ASP A 9 -5.30 13.43 4.39
CA ASP A 9 -5.82 12.16 3.88
C ASP A 9 -5.19 11.81 2.53
N ILE A 10 -4.83 10.54 2.32
CA ILE A 10 -4.22 10.06 1.06
C ILE A 10 -4.91 8.77 0.65
N THR A 11 -5.74 8.84 -0.39
CA THR A 11 -6.43 7.67 -0.95
C THR A 11 -5.54 6.95 -1.97
N VAL A 12 -5.27 5.68 -1.75
CA VAL A 12 -4.41 4.84 -2.60
C VAL A 12 -4.97 3.41 -2.67
N THR A 13 -4.73 2.70 -3.78
CA THR A 13 -5.10 1.28 -3.89
C THR A 13 -3.98 0.40 -3.33
N ALA A 14 -4.34 -0.58 -2.50
CA ALA A 14 -3.43 -1.49 -1.80
C ALA A 14 -3.91 -2.95 -1.88
N TRP A 15 -3.06 -3.90 -1.52
CA TRP A 15 -3.46 -5.31 -1.31
C TRP A 15 -3.77 -5.57 0.17
N GLU A 16 -4.97 -6.04 0.48
CA GLU A 16 -5.29 -6.63 1.77
C GLU A 16 -4.68 -8.03 1.87
N VAL A 17 -3.84 -8.25 2.87
CA VAL A 17 -3.09 -9.49 3.04
C VAL A 17 -3.99 -10.58 3.64
N ASP A 18 -4.61 -11.38 2.77
CA ASP A 18 -5.29 -12.61 3.18
C ASP A 18 -4.26 -13.69 3.55
N PRO A 19 -4.38 -14.37 4.71
CA PRO A 19 -3.68 -15.62 5.01
C PRO A 19 -3.65 -16.64 3.85
N ALA A 20 -4.63 -16.66 2.95
CA ALA A 20 -4.65 -17.49 1.75
C ALA A 20 -3.52 -17.22 0.73
N PHE A 21 -2.85 -16.07 0.78
CA PHE A 21 -1.60 -15.83 0.05
C PHE A 21 -0.42 -16.64 0.59
N SER A 22 -0.52 -17.12 1.84
CA SER A 22 0.45 -18.04 2.44
C SER A 22 0.27 -19.44 1.86
N VAL A 23 0.80 -19.62 0.65
CA VAL A 23 1.14 -20.94 0.13
C VAL A 23 1.99 -21.68 1.19
N VAL A 24 1.72 -22.98 1.33
CA VAL A 24 1.99 -23.72 2.56
C VAL A 24 3.49 -24.09 2.70
N ARG A 25 3.83 -24.70 3.85
CA ARG A 25 5.06 -24.54 4.66
C ARG A 25 6.32 -25.30 4.12
N ASP A 26 7.25 -25.90 4.88
CA ASP A 26 7.42 -26.29 6.30
C ASP A 26 8.50 -25.50 7.02
N THR A 27 8.42 -25.52 8.36
CA THR A 27 9.39 -25.03 9.35
C THR A 27 10.21 -23.79 8.93
N GLY A 28 9.78 -22.62 9.38
CA GLY A 28 10.52 -21.38 9.15
C GLY A 28 9.99 -20.25 9.99
N MET A 29 8.66 -20.07 10.02
CA MET A 29 8.02 -19.36 11.12
C MET A 29 6.60 -19.85 11.39
N ALA A 30 5.97 -19.26 12.40
CA ALA A 30 4.60 -19.51 12.82
C ALA A 30 3.69 -18.17 12.62
N GLN A 31 1.43 -17.82 11.20
CA GLN A 31 0.45 -16.81 10.70
C GLN A 31 -0.48 -16.19 11.78
N PRO A 32 -1.10 -15.02 11.52
CA PRO A 32 -2.37 -14.69 12.16
C PRO A 32 -3.39 -15.76 11.74
N ASP A 33 -3.75 -16.75 12.54
CA ASP A 33 -4.05 -16.70 13.98
C ASP A 33 -3.32 -17.71 14.91
N LYS A 34 -2.78 -18.82 14.40
CA LYS A 34 -1.87 -19.73 15.13
C LYS A 34 -1.16 -20.74 14.21
N TRP A 35 0.17 -20.74 14.27
CA TRP A 35 1.00 -21.66 13.51
C TRP A 35 2.09 -22.31 14.35
N THR A 36 2.82 -23.25 13.73
CA THR A 36 3.67 -24.21 14.44
C THR A 36 4.88 -24.57 13.59
N PHE A 37 6.07 -24.35 14.15
CA PHE A 37 7.28 -25.08 13.77
C PHE A 37 7.06 -26.59 13.98
N ASP A 38 7.85 -27.42 13.30
CA ASP A 38 8.02 -28.80 13.75
C ASP A 38 9.04 -28.85 14.91
N THR A 39 9.34 -30.03 15.45
CA THR A 39 10.27 -30.17 16.58
C THR A 39 11.74 -30.28 16.17
N LEU A 40 12.09 -30.07 14.89
CA LEU A 40 13.41 -30.33 14.32
C LEU A 40 14.06 -29.11 13.65
N GLY A 41 13.27 -28.20 13.06
CA GLY A 41 13.75 -26.88 12.63
C GLY A 41 14.49 -26.84 11.29
N GLU A 42 14.09 -27.68 10.32
CA GLU A 42 14.54 -27.58 8.91
C GLU A 42 13.78 -26.44 8.18
N THR A 43 13.67 -26.46 6.83
CA THR A 43 12.75 -25.62 6.05
C THR A 43 12.32 -26.33 4.76
N HIS A 44 11.02 -26.36 4.45
CA HIS A 44 10.50 -26.80 3.14
C HIS A 44 9.68 -25.68 2.48
N PHE A 45 9.19 -25.92 1.26
CA PHE A 45 8.36 -25.00 0.48
C PHE A 45 7.25 -25.81 -0.21
N TYR A 46 5.98 -25.38 -0.18
CA TYR A 46 4.93 -26.00 -1.02
C TYR A 46 4.77 -25.21 -2.32
N GLU A 47 4.59 -25.92 -3.44
CA GLU A 47 4.25 -25.29 -4.72
C GLU A 47 2.73 -25.08 -4.83
N GLY A 48 2.30 -23.83 -4.62
CA GLY A 48 0.91 -23.40 -4.75
C GLY A 48 0.53 -23.05 -6.18
N LYS A 49 -0.77 -23.16 -6.50
CA LYS A 49 -1.30 -22.54 -7.72
C LYS A 49 -1.40 -21.03 -7.48
N PRO A 50 -1.05 -20.17 -8.46
CA PRO A 50 -1.18 -18.73 -8.32
C PRO A 50 -2.62 -18.29 -8.00
N VAL A 51 -2.75 -17.29 -7.14
CA VAL A 51 -4.02 -16.72 -6.65
C VAL A 51 -4.25 -15.37 -7.32
N SER A 52 -5.50 -15.03 -7.68
CA SER A 52 -5.81 -13.69 -8.18
C SER A 52 -5.82 -12.67 -7.04
N LEU A 53 -5.13 -11.54 -7.24
CA LEU A 53 -5.13 -10.40 -6.31
C LEU A 53 -6.42 -9.56 -6.40
N GLU A 54 -7.27 -9.77 -7.41
CA GLU A 54 -8.49 -8.99 -7.67
C GLU A 54 -9.46 -8.89 -6.46
N PRO A 55 -9.75 -9.97 -5.69
CA PRO A 55 -10.62 -9.90 -4.52
C PRO A 55 -10.03 -9.12 -3.33
N TYR A 56 -8.73 -8.82 -3.40
CA TYR A 56 -7.90 -8.30 -2.30
C TYR A 56 -7.45 -6.87 -2.53
N LEU A 57 -7.76 -6.28 -3.68
CA LEU A 57 -7.62 -4.86 -3.88
C LEU A 57 -8.55 -4.11 -2.92
N ARG A 58 -7.98 -3.13 -2.21
CA ARG A 58 -8.71 -2.19 -1.37
C ARG A 58 -8.33 -0.77 -1.76
N GLU A 59 -9.34 0.08 -1.87
CA GLU A 59 -9.14 1.52 -1.69
C GLU A 59 -8.92 1.76 -0.20
N VAL A 60 -7.77 2.34 0.15
CA VAL A 60 -7.42 2.68 1.53
C VAL A 60 -7.12 4.16 1.63
N VAL A 61 -7.52 4.79 2.73
CA VAL A 61 -7.13 6.16 3.08
C VAL A 61 -6.09 6.07 4.19
N LEU A 62 -4.93 6.67 3.97
CA LEU A 62 -3.91 6.90 5.00
C LEU A 62 -4.03 8.36 5.45
N SER A 63 -4.26 8.58 6.74
CA SER A 63 -4.52 9.90 7.31
C SER A 63 -3.35 10.35 8.17
N ASP A 64 -2.44 11.17 7.62
CA ASP A 64 -1.48 11.94 8.42
C ASP A 64 -2.30 12.92 9.26
N SER A 65 -2.41 12.62 10.55
CA SER A 65 -3.34 13.28 11.47
C SER A 65 -2.61 14.11 12.51
N ASN A 66 -1.30 13.96 12.63
CA ASN A 66 -0.43 14.80 13.45
C ASN A 66 0.22 15.95 12.65
N ASN A 67 0.18 15.87 11.31
CA ASN A 67 0.79 16.75 10.32
C ASN A 67 2.33 16.83 10.47
N ASP A 68 3.00 15.69 10.66
CA ASP A 68 4.46 15.58 10.68
C ASP A 68 5.08 15.23 9.32
N GLY A 69 4.26 14.85 8.34
CA GLY A 69 4.68 14.49 6.97
C GLY A 69 4.94 13.00 6.77
N PHE A 70 4.60 12.15 7.73
CA PHE A 70 4.72 10.70 7.65
C PHE A 70 3.39 9.99 7.95
N ILE A 71 3.26 8.75 7.46
CA ILE A 71 2.29 7.77 7.95
C ILE A 71 3.08 6.79 8.82
N SER A 72 2.78 6.77 10.11
CA SER A 72 3.59 6.10 11.15
C SER A 72 2.76 5.15 12.01
N ASN A 73 3.38 4.60 13.06
CA ASN A 73 2.67 3.97 14.19
C ASN A 73 2.66 4.84 15.46
N GLU A 74 3.07 6.11 15.35
CA GLU A 74 2.97 7.09 16.45
C GLU A 74 1.50 7.49 16.71
N PRO A 75 1.18 8.08 17.88
CA PRO A 75 -0.19 8.46 18.22
C PRO A 75 -0.72 9.64 17.38
N GLY A 76 -1.20 9.33 16.18
CA GLY A 76 -1.92 10.25 15.29
C GLY A 76 -2.60 9.47 14.18
N ASP A 77 -1.82 8.69 13.44
CA ASP A 77 -2.17 8.28 12.09
C ASP A 77 -3.14 7.10 12.01
N LEU A 78 -3.96 7.12 10.98
CA LEU A 78 -5.03 6.14 10.76
C LEU A 78 -4.99 5.54 9.36
N LEU A 79 -5.30 4.26 9.30
CA LEU A 79 -5.65 3.52 8.09
C LEU A 79 -7.17 3.39 8.06
N THR A 80 -7.85 3.89 7.02
CA THR A 80 -9.32 3.77 6.89
C THR A 80 -9.70 3.02 5.61
N ILE A 81 -10.55 2.01 5.74
CA ILE A 81 -10.98 1.13 4.63
C ILE A 81 -12.49 0.92 4.73
N GLY A 82 -13.23 1.21 3.66
CA GLY A 82 -14.70 1.05 3.63
C GLY A 82 -15.45 1.86 4.69
N GLY A 83 -14.83 2.90 5.28
CA GLY A 83 -15.37 3.68 6.40
C GLY A 83 -15.09 3.12 7.80
N GLN A 84 -14.37 1.99 7.92
CA GLN A 84 -13.83 1.49 9.18
C GLN A 84 -12.38 1.96 9.32
N SER A 85 -12.07 2.63 10.44
CA SER A 85 -10.71 3.08 10.75
C SER A 85 -9.96 2.08 11.61
N TYR A 86 -8.66 1.99 11.41
CA TYR A 86 -7.71 1.13 12.10
C TYR A 86 -6.56 2.00 12.59
N ARG A 87 -6.18 1.82 13.86
CA ARG A 87 -4.95 2.41 14.38
C ARG A 87 -3.78 1.61 13.83
N ILE A 88 -2.86 2.29 13.14
CA ILE A 88 -1.58 1.70 12.73
C ILE A 88 -0.75 1.43 13.99
N TYR A 89 -0.22 0.22 14.11
CA TYR A 89 0.63 -0.17 15.25
C TYR A 89 2.04 -0.59 14.80
N GLU A 90 2.23 -0.97 13.54
CA GLU A 90 3.54 -1.32 12.98
C GLU A 90 3.54 -1.15 11.45
N ILE A 91 4.68 -0.83 10.86
CA ILE A 91 4.88 -0.76 9.41
C ILE A 91 6.24 -1.37 9.10
N PHE A 92 6.29 -2.44 8.31
CA PHE A 92 7.54 -3.09 7.89
C PHE A 92 7.83 -2.87 6.41
N ARG A 93 9.12 -2.79 6.06
CA ARG A 93 9.60 -2.72 4.67
C ARG A 93 10.60 -3.82 4.38
N GLY A 94 10.50 -4.42 3.20
CA GLY A 94 11.47 -5.39 2.70
C GLY A 94 10.98 -6.84 2.66
N ASP A 95 9.70 -7.08 2.96
CA ASP A 95 8.98 -8.28 2.52
C ASP A 95 8.92 -8.33 0.98
N THR A 96 8.58 -9.49 0.41
CA THR A 96 8.55 -9.71 -1.05
C THR A 96 7.29 -10.43 -1.52
N VAL A 97 6.84 -10.13 -2.74
CA VAL A 97 5.77 -10.86 -3.45
C VAL A 97 6.20 -11.14 -4.89
N THR A 98 5.76 -12.26 -5.46
CA THR A 98 5.90 -12.55 -6.90
C THR A 98 4.54 -12.48 -7.57
N VAL A 99 4.35 -11.53 -8.47
CA VAL A 99 3.10 -11.29 -9.21
C VAL A 99 3.37 -11.46 -10.70
N ASP A 100 2.57 -12.31 -11.36
CA ASP A 100 2.70 -12.65 -12.79
C ASP A 100 4.11 -13.10 -13.24
N GLY A 101 4.92 -13.58 -12.29
CA GLY A 101 6.29 -14.04 -12.50
C GLY A 101 7.39 -13.01 -12.22
N VAL A 102 7.04 -11.77 -11.85
CA VAL A 102 7.99 -10.72 -11.45
C VAL A 102 7.99 -10.59 -9.92
N GLU A 103 9.17 -10.49 -9.31
CA GLU A 103 9.36 -10.29 -7.88
C GLU A 103 9.41 -8.79 -7.54
N TYR A 104 8.68 -8.38 -6.51
CA TYR A 104 8.62 -7.02 -5.99
C TYR A 104 8.89 -7.04 -4.49
N SER A 105 9.61 -6.04 -3.99
CA SER A 105 9.60 -5.71 -2.55
C SER A 105 8.28 -5.03 -2.20
N VAL A 106 7.85 -5.13 -0.93
CA VAL A 106 6.66 -4.44 -0.42
C VAL A 106 6.93 -3.67 0.88
N VAL A 107 6.04 -2.73 1.19
CA VAL A 107 5.84 -2.15 2.52
C VAL A 107 4.49 -2.63 3.04
N THR A 108 4.45 -3.19 4.26
CA THR A 108 3.23 -3.73 4.88
C THR A 108 2.89 -2.95 6.15
N LEU A 109 1.71 -2.32 6.17
CA LEU A 109 1.16 -1.61 7.32
C LEU A 109 0.25 -2.56 8.10
N TYR A 110 0.38 -2.56 9.42
CA TYR A 110 -0.42 -3.38 10.33
C TYR A 110 -1.31 -2.48 11.20
N GLY A 111 -2.62 -2.72 11.11
CA GLY A 111 -3.65 -1.96 11.81
C GLY A 111 -4.52 -2.82 12.72
N THR A 112 -5.14 -2.21 13.72
CA THR A 112 -6.14 -2.83 14.61
C THR A 112 -7.38 -1.93 14.73
N ASP A 113 -8.59 -2.50 14.84
CA ASP A 113 -9.84 -1.71 14.94
C ASP A 113 -9.76 -0.71 16.12
N VAL A 114 -9.95 0.59 15.83
CA VAL A 114 -9.96 1.66 16.84
C VAL A 114 -11.08 1.51 17.88
N LEU A 115 -12.05 0.61 17.63
CA LEU A 115 -13.18 0.30 18.49
C LEU A 115 -12.98 -0.99 19.32
N GLU A 116 -11.75 -1.51 19.40
CA GLU A 116 -11.36 -2.69 20.19
C GLU A 116 -12.20 -3.97 19.93
N LYS A 117 -12.68 -4.15 18.68
CA LYS A 117 -13.23 -5.44 18.24
C LYS A 117 -12.10 -6.33 17.74
N ASP A 118 -12.20 -7.65 17.98
CA ASP A 118 -11.23 -8.63 17.49
C ASP A 118 -11.06 -8.55 15.96
N GLY A 119 -9.96 -7.95 15.50
CA GLY A 119 -9.72 -7.69 14.08
C GLY A 119 -8.45 -6.87 13.83
N GLY A 120 -7.35 -7.57 13.55
CA GLY A 120 -6.17 -6.96 12.92
C GLY A 120 -6.29 -6.99 11.40
N ILE A 121 -5.70 -6.02 10.72
CA ILE A 121 -5.59 -5.94 9.26
C ILE A 121 -4.14 -5.69 8.86
N ALA A 122 -3.73 -6.26 7.72
CA ALA A 122 -2.42 -6.02 7.12
C ALA A 122 -2.62 -5.58 5.67
N ILE A 123 -1.99 -4.48 5.29
CA ILE A 123 -2.13 -3.84 3.97
C ILE A 123 -0.73 -3.69 3.36
N SER A 124 -0.49 -4.31 2.20
CA SER A 124 0.79 -4.25 1.50
C SER A 124 0.72 -3.35 0.26
N PHE A 125 1.75 -2.54 0.09
CA PHE A 125 2.01 -1.75 -1.12
C PHE A 125 3.26 -2.29 -1.85
N PRO A 126 3.18 -2.56 -3.16
CA PRO A 126 4.36 -2.88 -3.98
C PRO A 126 5.33 -1.71 -4.08
N LEU A 127 6.61 -2.01 -4.22
CA LEU A 127 7.67 -1.05 -4.51
C LEU A 127 8.22 -1.24 -5.94
N ASP A 128 8.74 -0.16 -6.53
CA ASP A 128 9.54 -0.24 -7.76
C ASP A 128 11.02 -0.61 -7.49
N GLU A 129 11.82 -0.70 -8.56
CA GLU A 129 13.27 -0.98 -8.49
C GLU A 129 14.09 0.10 -7.75
N GLN A 130 13.52 1.30 -7.55
CA GLN A 130 14.14 2.40 -6.80
C GLN A 130 13.65 2.41 -5.34
N GLY A 131 12.62 1.62 -5.02
CA GLY A 131 12.01 1.51 -3.71
C GLY A 131 10.84 2.47 -3.47
N ALA A 132 10.37 3.20 -4.47
CA ALA A 132 9.21 4.10 -4.36
C ALA A 132 7.89 3.32 -4.31
N ILE A 133 6.88 3.87 -3.64
CA ILE A 133 5.62 3.16 -3.39
C ILE A 133 4.71 3.21 -4.63
N LEU A 134 4.21 2.05 -5.04
CA LEU A 134 3.31 1.89 -6.17
C LEU A 134 1.87 1.58 -5.69
N PRO A 135 0.83 2.02 -6.42
CA PRO A 135 -0.52 1.57 -6.16
C PRO A 135 -0.66 0.10 -6.57
N ALA A 136 -1.31 -0.70 -5.73
CA ALA A 136 -1.52 -2.12 -5.99
C ALA A 136 -2.43 -2.37 -7.22
N TRP A 137 -2.20 -3.50 -7.89
CA TRP A 137 -2.89 -3.87 -9.14
C TRP A 137 -3.41 -5.31 -9.11
N SER A 138 -4.32 -5.65 -10.04
CA SER A 138 -4.79 -7.03 -10.22
C SER A 138 -3.79 -7.83 -11.05
N GLY A 139 -3.41 -9.00 -10.53
CA GLY A 139 -2.46 -9.95 -11.14
C GLY A 139 -2.48 -11.27 -10.38
N MET A 140 -1.69 -12.25 -10.82
CA MET A 140 -1.62 -13.57 -10.19
C MET A 140 -0.42 -13.66 -9.24
N ILE A 141 -0.65 -13.62 -7.93
CA ILE A 141 0.40 -13.85 -6.92
C ILE A 141 0.75 -15.33 -6.85
N SER A 142 2.04 -15.66 -6.96
CA SER A 142 2.56 -17.04 -6.96
C SER A 142 3.47 -17.36 -5.77
N ARG A 143 3.96 -16.34 -5.06
CA ARG A 143 4.82 -16.45 -3.88
C ARG A 143 4.75 -15.17 -3.06
N ALA A 144 4.85 -15.30 -1.74
CA ALA A 144 5.15 -14.22 -0.81
C ALA A 144 6.31 -14.67 0.09
N GLY A 145 7.14 -13.74 0.57
CA GLY A 145 8.31 -14.01 1.39
C GLY A 145 8.52 -12.92 2.45
N TRP A 146 8.42 -13.30 3.72
CA TRP A 146 8.58 -12.41 4.87
C TRP A 146 10.06 -12.18 5.18
N ASN A 147 10.44 -10.93 5.47
CA ASN A 147 11.80 -10.57 5.81
C ASN A 147 11.96 -10.36 7.32
N LEU A 148 12.70 -11.26 7.98
CA LEU A 148 12.87 -11.25 9.43
C LEU A 148 13.87 -10.20 9.93
N ASP A 149 14.66 -9.62 9.02
CA ASP A 149 15.53 -8.46 9.27
C ASP A 149 14.85 -7.12 8.85
N SER A 150 13.53 -7.14 8.59
CA SER A 150 12.77 -5.92 8.29
C SER A 150 12.73 -4.97 9.50
N ALA A 151 12.77 -3.68 9.21
CA ALA A 151 12.77 -2.61 10.21
C ALA A 151 11.49 -1.77 10.12
N PRO A 152 11.06 -1.13 11.23
CA PRO A 152 10.00 -0.14 11.21
C PRO A 152 10.25 0.96 10.17
N TYR A 153 9.28 1.18 9.28
CA TYR A 153 9.38 2.15 8.18
C TYR A 153 8.21 3.14 8.22
N PRO A 154 8.36 4.32 8.86
CA PRO A 154 7.41 5.41 8.64
C PRO A 154 7.45 5.82 7.17
N ILE A 155 6.29 5.94 6.54
CA ILE A 155 6.17 6.23 5.11
C ILE A 155 6.10 7.75 4.93
N PRO A 156 7.03 8.40 4.21
CA PRO A 156 6.87 9.80 3.85
C PRO A 156 5.59 10.03 3.05
N VAL A 157 4.83 11.07 3.38
CA VAL A 157 3.62 11.48 2.63
C VAL A 157 3.94 11.73 1.15
N GLU A 158 5.15 12.21 0.84
CA GLU A 158 5.62 12.44 -0.53
C GLU A 158 6.04 11.17 -1.31
N ASP A 159 6.26 10.03 -0.63
CA ASP A 159 6.53 8.74 -1.28
C ASP A 159 5.24 8.07 -1.81
N LEU A 160 4.06 8.52 -1.35
CA LEU A 160 2.78 7.91 -1.70
C LEU A 160 2.29 8.35 -3.10
N PRO A 161 1.90 7.40 -3.98
CA PRO A 161 1.71 7.66 -5.40
C PRO A 161 0.44 8.48 -5.68
N CYS A 162 0.59 9.79 -5.77
CA CYS A 162 -0.47 10.75 -6.05
C CYS A 162 -0.12 11.69 -7.22
N PHE A 163 -1.14 12.27 -7.85
CA PHE A 163 -0.99 13.30 -8.87
C PHE A 163 -1.64 14.60 -8.38
N VAL A 164 -0.90 15.71 -8.43
CA VAL A 164 -1.46 17.04 -8.12
C VAL A 164 -2.47 17.48 -9.19
N ALA A 165 -3.50 18.22 -8.80
CA ALA A 165 -4.47 18.77 -9.74
C ALA A 165 -3.78 19.62 -10.83
N GLY A 166 -4.23 19.49 -12.07
CA GLY A 166 -3.59 20.04 -13.26
C GLY A 166 -2.53 19.14 -13.91
N SER A 167 -2.14 18.02 -13.28
CA SER A 167 -1.22 17.04 -13.88
C SER A 167 -1.79 16.45 -15.17
N ALA A 168 -1.15 16.76 -16.31
CA ALA A 168 -1.65 16.38 -17.63
C ALA A 168 -1.32 14.91 -17.95
N ILE A 169 -2.34 14.05 -17.87
CA ILE A 169 -2.27 12.63 -18.23
C ILE A 169 -2.54 12.48 -19.74
N MET A 170 -1.72 11.69 -20.44
CA MET A 170 -1.91 11.43 -21.87
C MET A 170 -3.12 10.51 -22.10
N THR A 171 -4.04 10.89 -22.98
CA THR A 171 -5.11 10.04 -23.53
C THR A 171 -4.98 9.91 -25.04
N PRO A 172 -5.63 8.93 -25.71
CA PRO A 172 -5.70 8.87 -27.17
C PRO A 172 -6.34 10.11 -27.84
N ALA A 173 -7.08 10.93 -27.10
CA ALA A 173 -7.66 12.18 -27.56
C ALA A 173 -6.78 13.43 -27.28
N GLY A 174 -5.62 13.25 -26.63
CA GLY A 174 -4.71 14.31 -26.18
C GLY A 174 -4.55 14.35 -24.65
N PRO A 175 -3.76 15.30 -24.11
CA PRO A 175 -3.59 15.42 -22.67
C PRO A 175 -4.87 15.88 -21.96
N VAL A 176 -5.22 15.23 -20.85
CA VAL A 176 -6.35 15.56 -19.97
C VAL A 176 -5.80 15.71 -18.54
N PRO A 177 -6.12 16.79 -17.79
CA PRO A 177 -5.63 16.93 -16.43
C PRO A 177 -6.30 15.89 -15.52
N VAL A 178 -5.55 15.34 -14.56
CA VAL A 178 -5.91 14.15 -13.79
C VAL A 178 -7.28 14.26 -13.08
N GLU A 179 -7.61 15.44 -12.55
CA GLU A 179 -8.87 15.71 -11.85
C GLU A 179 -10.11 15.78 -12.77
N ARG A 180 -9.93 15.52 -14.07
CA ARG A 180 -10.98 15.41 -15.08
C ARG A 180 -11.11 14.01 -15.69
N LEU A 181 -10.29 13.04 -15.29
CA LEU A 181 -10.44 11.65 -15.68
C LEU A 181 -11.56 10.97 -14.89
N CYS A 182 -12.26 10.06 -15.54
CA CYS A 182 -13.29 9.19 -14.96
C CYS A 182 -12.88 7.71 -15.12
N PRO A 183 -13.37 6.81 -14.25
CA PRO A 183 -13.33 5.38 -14.52
C PRO A 183 -13.94 5.04 -15.89
N GLY A 184 -13.20 4.32 -16.73
CA GLY A 184 -13.53 4.02 -18.12
C GLY A 184 -12.83 4.90 -19.18
N ASP A 185 -12.25 6.05 -18.80
CA ASP A 185 -11.46 6.86 -19.74
C ASP A 185 -10.18 6.13 -20.16
N LEU A 186 -9.74 6.29 -21.41
CA LEU A 186 -8.51 5.66 -21.90
C LEU A 186 -7.29 6.56 -21.64
N VAL A 187 -6.31 6.04 -20.89
CA VAL A 187 -5.00 6.66 -20.69
C VAL A 187 -3.90 5.92 -21.45
N GLN A 188 -2.90 6.67 -21.91
CA GLN A 188 -1.79 6.16 -22.71
C GLN A 188 -0.67 5.64 -21.78
N THR A 189 -0.60 4.32 -21.60
CA THR A 189 0.52 3.65 -20.92
C THR A 189 1.76 3.54 -21.81
N ALA A 190 2.93 3.42 -21.19
CA ALA A 190 4.21 3.35 -21.90
C ALA A 190 4.45 2.02 -22.62
N ASP A 191 3.89 0.91 -22.10
CA ASP A 191 4.14 -0.46 -22.54
C ASP A 191 2.93 -1.10 -23.27
N ARG A 192 1.70 -0.83 -22.81
CA ARG A 192 0.45 -1.47 -23.28
C ARG A 192 -0.47 -0.54 -24.08
N GLY A 193 0.00 0.67 -24.42
CA GLY A 193 -0.78 1.65 -25.18
C GLY A 193 -2.00 2.17 -24.41
N ALA A 194 -3.13 2.35 -25.08
CA ALA A 194 -4.35 2.87 -24.47
C ALA A 194 -5.00 1.82 -23.53
N GLN A 195 -5.03 2.12 -22.24
CA GLN A 195 -5.64 1.28 -21.19
C GLN A 195 -6.73 2.06 -20.45
N PRO A 196 -7.81 1.42 -19.99
CA PRO A 196 -8.86 2.10 -19.23
C PRO A 196 -8.40 2.46 -17.82
N VAL A 197 -8.73 3.67 -17.37
CA VAL A 197 -8.72 4.07 -15.96
C VAL A 197 -9.73 3.20 -15.23
N ILE A 198 -9.28 2.40 -14.26
CA ILE A 198 -10.15 1.45 -13.53
C ILE A 198 -10.85 2.16 -12.36
N TRP A 199 -10.15 3.10 -11.71
CA TRP A 199 -10.62 3.89 -10.57
C TRP A 199 -9.94 5.27 -10.58
N VAL A 200 -10.51 6.24 -9.85
CA VAL A 200 -9.94 7.57 -9.65
C VAL A 200 -10.22 8.00 -8.21
N ALA A 201 -9.19 8.43 -7.49
CA ALA A 201 -9.31 9.03 -6.17
C ALA A 201 -8.69 10.44 -6.12
N ARG A 202 -9.04 11.22 -5.11
CA ARG A 202 -8.59 12.61 -4.90
C ARG A 202 -8.56 12.93 -3.41
N SER A 203 -7.54 13.67 -3.01
CA SER A 203 -7.51 14.41 -1.74
C SER A 203 -7.25 15.90 -1.99
N GLU A 204 -7.38 16.72 -0.95
CA GLU A 204 -7.07 18.16 -0.97
C GLU A 204 -6.02 18.46 0.12
N LEU A 205 -4.78 18.67 -0.30
CA LEU A 205 -3.68 19.01 0.60
C LEU A 205 -3.78 20.49 1.05
N PRO A 206 -3.44 20.82 2.31
CA PRO A 206 -3.23 22.20 2.71
C PRO A 206 -2.10 22.85 1.91
N CYS A 207 -2.17 24.17 1.74
CA CYS A 207 -1.20 24.93 0.95
C CYS A 207 -0.13 25.63 1.82
N ASP A 208 0.46 24.90 2.77
CA ASP A 208 1.53 25.42 3.63
C ASP A 208 2.93 25.10 3.08
N TRP A 209 3.45 25.97 2.21
CA TRP A 209 4.82 25.89 1.67
C TRP A 209 5.94 26.13 2.71
N SER A 210 5.67 25.87 3.99
CA SER A 210 6.56 26.03 5.14
C SER A 210 7.55 24.86 5.32
N GLY A 211 7.15 23.64 4.94
CA GLY A 211 7.88 22.41 5.30
C GLY A 211 9.01 21.98 4.35
N LEU A 212 8.91 22.27 3.05
CA LEU A 212 9.83 21.72 2.05
C LEU A 212 11.26 22.30 2.18
N PRO A 213 12.32 21.46 2.15
CA PRO A 213 13.70 21.95 2.21
C PRO A 213 14.04 22.76 0.95
N ALA A 214 14.42 24.03 1.16
CA ALA A 214 14.76 24.95 0.08
C ALA A 214 15.94 24.42 -0.75
N ARG A 215 15.66 24.06 -2.02
CA ARG A 215 16.61 23.43 -2.94
C ARG A 215 17.67 24.45 -3.40
N SER A 216 18.88 24.34 -2.84
CA SER A 216 20.07 25.17 -3.12
C SER A 216 20.78 24.80 -4.42
#